data_AF-A0A7S4Q979-F1
#
_entry.id   AF-A0A7S4Q979-F1
#
_cell.length_a   1.000
_cell.length_b   1.000
_cell.length_c   1.000
_cell.angle_alpha   90.00
_cell.angle_beta   90.00
_cell.angle_gamma   90.00
#
_symmetry.space_group_name_H-M   'P 1'
#
loop_
_entity.id
_entity.type
_entity.pdbx_description
1 polymer ?
#
loop_
_entity_poly.entity_id
_entity_poly.type
_entity_poly.pdbx_seq_one_letter_code
_entity_poly.pdbx_strand_id
1 'polypeptide(L)'
;MRRHLHGTRLWMLKCNKFKGRGEKERIANIFRYLDPSGEGQVSRSEWGVINNLWKEMRQSIYEFVRFLEKTFSQEAKELGEDVMDVAWDALDQDGGGDIDEREWEGVVRDELKYFGPTLIIFGFLDKDDEGTVSREEFHALKDFQIRFQEEMQAKRSMNTAS
;
A
#
# COMPACT_ATOMS: atom_id res chain seq x y z
N MET A 1 25.12 34.48 15.33
CA MET A 1 24.18 33.68 16.16
C MET A 1 23.47 32.67 15.25
N ARG A 2 23.82 31.38 15.38
CA ARG A 2 23.28 30.28 14.56
C ARG A 2 21.84 29.98 15.01
N ARG A 3 20.87 30.00 14.09
CA ARG A 3 19.50 29.58 14.36
C ARG A 3 19.47 28.05 14.47
N HIS A 4 19.09 27.53 15.63
CA HIS A 4 18.79 26.12 15.83
C HIS A 4 17.45 25.79 15.17
N LEU A 5 17.50 25.26 13.94
CA LEU A 5 16.36 24.57 13.36
C LEU A 5 16.08 23.33 14.21
N HIS A 6 14.91 23.32 14.84
CA HIS A 6 14.42 22.16 15.60
C HIS A 6 14.17 21.03 14.60
N GLY A 7 15.05 20.03 14.60
CA GLY A 7 14.84 18.79 13.87
C GLY A 7 13.60 18.10 14.43
N THR A 8 12.49 18.23 13.73
CA THR A 8 11.27 17.47 13.99
C THR A 8 11.63 16.00 13.91
N ARG A 9 11.41 15.33 15.02
CA ARG A 9 11.96 14.02 15.34
C ARG A 9 11.24 12.94 14.51
N LEU A 10 11.97 12.29 13.59
CA LEU A 10 11.49 11.18 12.75
C LEU A 10 10.78 10.07 13.53
N TRP A 11 11.16 9.87 14.80
CA TRP A 11 10.55 8.89 15.71
C TRP A 11 9.13 9.22 16.20
N MET A 12 8.53 10.34 15.78
CA MET A 12 7.08 10.57 15.92
C MET A 12 6.26 9.89 14.82
N LEU A 13 6.89 9.52 13.70
CA LEU A 13 6.25 8.64 12.74
C LEU A 13 6.17 7.25 13.40
N LYS A 14 4.97 6.72 13.55
CA LYS A 14 4.73 5.32 13.94
C LYS A 14 5.10 4.38 12.78
N CYS A 15 6.33 4.48 12.28
CA CYS A 15 6.85 3.72 11.16
C CYS A 15 8.18 3.10 11.59
N ASN A 16 8.24 1.78 11.54
CA ASN A 16 9.43 0.98 11.83
C ASN A 16 10.26 0.69 10.56
N LYS A 17 9.74 0.91 9.34
CA LYS A 17 10.46 0.61 8.07
C LYS A 17 11.86 1.23 7.97
N PHE A 18 12.08 2.37 8.62
CA PHE A 18 13.38 3.05 8.59
C PHE A 18 14.30 2.69 9.75
N LYS A 19 13.82 2.05 10.81
CA LYS A 19 14.61 1.79 12.02
C LYS A 19 15.69 0.73 11.78
N GLY A 20 16.73 0.75 12.61
CA GLY A 20 17.76 -0.29 12.66
C GLY A 20 18.99 -0.02 11.79
N ARG A 21 19.75 -1.08 11.49
CA ARG A 21 21.02 -0.98 10.76
C ARG A 21 20.77 -0.36 9.37
N GLY A 22 21.53 0.68 9.02
CA GLY A 22 21.42 1.35 7.71
C GLY A 22 20.32 2.42 7.61
N GLU A 23 19.68 2.83 8.72
CA GLU A 23 18.63 3.86 8.73
C GLU A 23 19.01 5.13 7.96
N LYS A 24 20.17 5.71 8.30
CA LYS A 24 20.66 6.95 7.65
C LYS A 24 20.87 6.76 6.15
N GLU A 25 21.30 5.58 5.74
CA GLU A 25 21.55 5.26 4.33
C GLU A 25 20.24 5.11 3.56
N ARG A 26 19.23 4.43 4.12
CA ARG A 26 17.88 4.35 3.54
C ARG A 26 17.26 5.73 3.36
N ILE A 27 17.32 6.57 4.40
CA ILE A 27 16.81 7.94 4.36
C ILE A 27 17.57 8.77 3.30
N ALA A 28 18.90 8.66 3.25
CA ALA A 28 19.70 9.36 2.25
C ALA A 28 19.40 8.90 0.82
N ASN A 29 19.11 7.61 0.61
CA ASN A 29 18.74 7.07 -0.69
C ASN A 29 17.37 7.59 -1.14
N ILE A 30 16.39 7.67 -0.25
CA ILE A 30 15.09 8.30 -0.54
C ILE A 30 15.27 9.77 -0.89
N PHE A 31 16.05 10.50 -0.08
CA PHE A 31 16.33 11.91 -0.35
C PHE A 31 16.97 12.10 -1.73
N ARG A 32 17.97 11.28 -2.08
CA ARG A 32 18.63 11.33 -3.40
C ARG A 32 17.69 10.96 -4.54
N TYR A 33 16.76 10.03 -4.32
CA TYR A 33 15.73 9.71 -5.31
C TYR A 33 14.78 10.89 -5.55
N LEU A 34 14.47 11.65 -4.49
CA LEU A 34 13.64 12.85 -4.56
C LEU A 34 14.40 14.09 -5.04
N ASP A 35 15.73 14.11 -5.00
CA ASP A 35 16.59 15.22 -5.44
C ASP A 35 17.40 14.79 -6.69
N PRO A 36 16.76 14.61 -7.86
CA PRO A 36 17.45 14.26 -9.09
C PRO A 36 18.40 15.37 -9.58
N SER A 37 18.19 16.62 -9.17
CA SER A 37 19.10 17.72 -9.51
C SER A 37 20.41 17.67 -8.71
N GLY A 38 20.40 17.05 -7.52
CA GLY A 38 21.56 16.87 -6.66
C GLY A 38 21.97 18.14 -5.92
N GLU A 39 21.06 19.10 -5.78
CA GLU A 39 21.33 20.40 -5.15
C GLU A 39 21.25 20.36 -3.62
N GLY A 40 20.90 19.20 -3.05
CA GLY A 40 20.76 18.99 -1.62
C GLY A 40 19.44 19.54 -1.06
N GLN A 41 18.46 19.80 -1.93
CA GLN A 41 17.11 20.25 -1.60
C GLN A 41 16.09 19.51 -2.47
N VAL A 42 14.82 19.51 -2.05
CA VAL A 42 13.73 18.94 -2.87
C VAL A 42 12.76 20.07 -3.19
N SER A 43 12.74 20.47 -4.46
CA SER A 43 11.80 21.45 -5.00
C SER A 43 10.36 20.90 -5.02
N ARG A 44 9.36 21.78 -5.21
CA ARG A 44 7.95 21.35 -5.34
C ARG A 44 7.71 20.42 -6.53
N SER A 45 8.41 20.66 -7.64
CA SER A 45 8.34 19.80 -8.83
C SER A 45 8.92 18.42 -8.57
N GLU A 46 10.06 18.36 -7.89
CA GLU A 46 10.70 17.11 -7.49
C GLU A 46 9.86 16.34 -6.46
N TRP A 47 9.25 17.04 -5.51
CA TRP A 47 8.24 16.47 -4.61
C TRP A 47 7.04 15.88 -5.36
N GLY A 48 6.73 16.40 -6.55
CA GLY A 48 5.68 15.90 -7.42
C GLY A 48 5.83 14.42 -7.80
N VAL A 49 7.05 13.86 -7.75
CA VAL A 49 7.29 12.43 -7.95
C VAL A 49 6.54 11.58 -6.92
N ILE A 50 6.48 12.02 -5.65
CA ILE A 50 5.74 11.30 -4.60
C ILE A 50 4.25 11.24 -4.93
N ASN A 51 3.69 12.30 -5.52
CA ASN A 51 2.29 12.29 -5.93
C ASN A 51 2.02 11.27 -7.05
N ASN A 52 2.97 11.06 -7.95
CA ASN A 52 2.84 10.05 -9.00
C ASN A 52 2.97 8.64 -8.42
N LEU A 53 3.96 8.40 -7.56
CA LEU A 53 4.11 7.13 -6.84
C LEU A 53 2.85 6.79 -6.02
N TRP A 54 2.27 7.78 -5.35
CA TRP A 54 1.01 7.60 -4.61
C TRP A 54 -0.15 7.22 -5.52
N LYS A 55 -0.28 7.85 -6.70
CA LYS A 55 -1.32 7.48 -7.67
C LYS A 55 -1.13 6.07 -8.21
N GLU A 56 0.10 5.70 -8.54
CA GLU A 56 0.44 4.36 -9.02
C GLU A 56 0.11 3.30 -7.96
N MET A 57 0.57 3.50 -6.72
CA MET A 57 0.25 2.61 -5.61
C MET A 57 -1.26 2.45 -5.41
N ARG A 58 -2.00 3.57 -5.41
CA ARG A 58 -3.46 3.52 -5.26
C ARG A 58 -4.13 2.74 -6.39
N GLN A 59 -3.66 2.93 -7.63
CA GLN A 59 -4.16 2.21 -8.79
C GLN A 59 -3.88 0.72 -8.68
N SER A 60 -2.69 0.33 -8.23
CA SER A 60 -2.33 -1.08 -8.02
C SER A 60 -3.16 -1.75 -6.94
N ILE A 61 -3.43 -1.08 -5.82
CA ILE A 61 -4.32 -1.60 -4.77
C ILE A 61 -5.74 -1.78 -5.33
N TYR A 62 -6.24 -0.81 -6.10
CA TYR A 62 -7.54 -0.92 -6.75
C TYR A 62 -7.61 -2.11 -7.70
N GLU A 63 -6.59 -2.32 -8.54
CA GLU A 63 -6.51 -3.46 -9.45
C GLU A 63 -6.44 -4.80 -8.71
N PHE A 64 -5.74 -4.85 -7.58
CA PHE A 64 -5.68 -6.03 -6.73
C PHE A 64 -7.04 -6.36 -6.12
N VAL A 65 -7.76 -5.37 -5.60
CA VAL A 65 -9.13 -5.58 -5.09
C VAL A 65 -10.05 -6.11 -6.19
N ARG A 66 -9.98 -5.54 -7.39
CA ARG A 66 -10.76 -6.02 -8.54
C ARG A 66 -10.40 -7.44 -8.95
N PHE A 67 -9.12 -7.80 -8.81
CA PHE A 67 -8.66 -9.15 -9.02
C PHE A 67 -9.31 -10.11 -8.00
N LEU A 68 -9.28 -9.79 -6.70
CA LEU A 68 -9.91 -10.61 -5.66
C LEU A 68 -11.43 -10.76 -5.89
N GLU A 69 -12.13 -9.67 -6.19
CA GLU A 69 -13.56 -9.70 -6.55
C GLU A 69 -13.84 -10.66 -7.71
N LYS A 70 -13.02 -10.59 -8.76
CA LYS A 70 -13.18 -11.46 -9.92
C LYS A 70 -12.90 -12.93 -9.58
N THR A 71 -11.90 -13.18 -8.75
CA THR A 71 -11.45 -14.54 -8.40
C THR A 71 -12.42 -15.24 -7.45
N PHE A 72 -12.94 -14.53 -6.44
CA PHE A 72 -13.69 -15.14 -5.33
C PHE A 72 -15.20 -14.81 -5.32
N SER A 73 -15.72 -13.96 -6.21
CA SER A 73 -17.14 -13.57 -6.18
C SER A 73 -18.13 -14.73 -6.33
N GLN A 74 -17.80 -15.76 -7.11
CA GLN A 74 -18.70 -16.91 -7.29
C GLN A 74 -18.80 -17.74 -6.01
N GLU A 75 -17.66 -18.03 -5.39
CA GLU A 75 -17.57 -18.78 -4.14
C GLU A 75 -18.23 -18.01 -2.99
N ALA A 76 -17.92 -16.73 -2.83
CA ALA A 76 -18.55 -15.86 -1.85
C ALA A 76 -20.08 -15.83 -2.00
N LYS A 77 -20.60 -15.83 -3.24
CA LYS A 77 -22.04 -15.90 -3.50
C LYS A 77 -22.66 -17.24 -3.11
N GLU A 78 -21.95 -18.35 -3.34
CA GLU A 78 -22.43 -19.69 -2.97
C GLU A 78 -22.44 -19.90 -1.46
N LEU A 79 -21.46 -19.34 -0.75
CA LEU A 79 -21.35 -19.38 0.71
C LEU A 79 -22.26 -18.34 1.40
N GLY A 80 -22.64 -17.27 0.68
CA GLY A 80 -23.37 -16.14 1.27
C GLY A 80 -22.49 -15.23 2.13
N GLU A 81 -21.20 -15.15 1.82
CA GLU A 81 -20.17 -14.45 2.59
C GLU A 81 -19.62 -13.23 1.84
N ASP A 82 -18.82 -12.40 2.52
CA ASP A 82 -18.11 -11.29 1.88
C ASP A 82 -16.93 -11.82 1.06
N VAL A 83 -16.67 -11.19 -0.09
CA VAL A 83 -15.54 -11.55 -0.95
C VAL A 83 -14.20 -11.46 -0.22
N MET A 84 -14.02 -10.48 0.66
CA MET A 84 -12.76 -10.31 1.39
C MET A 84 -12.56 -11.39 2.44
N ASP A 85 -13.64 -11.89 3.04
CA ASP A 85 -13.56 -13.01 3.99
C ASP A 85 -13.13 -14.29 3.28
N VAL A 86 -13.76 -14.62 2.15
CA VAL A 86 -13.37 -15.79 1.33
C VAL A 86 -11.95 -15.66 0.79
N ALA A 87 -11.57 -14.46 0.33
CA ALA A 87 -10.22 -14.21 -0.15
C ALA A 87 -9.18 -14.35 0.97
N TRP A 88 -9.48 -13.89 2.18
CA TRP A 88 -8.60 -14.07 3.34
C TRP A 88 -8.38 -15.55 3.62
N ASP A 89 -9.44 -16.33 3.73
CA ASP A 89 -9.36 -17.77 4.03
C ASP A 89 -8.57 -18.55 2.95
N ALA A 90 -8.58 -18.07 1.71
CA ALA A 90 -7.77 -18.64 0.62
C ALA A 90 -6.28 -18.25 0.70
N LEU A 91 -5.95 -17.11 1.31
CA LEU A 91 -4.60 -16.58 1.46
C LEU A 91 -3.91 -17.09 2.73
N ASP A 92 -4.64 -17.18 3.84
CA ASP A 92 -4.20 -17.68 5.15
C ASP A 92 -4.23 -19.23 5.18
N GLN A 93 -3.42 -19.86 4.33
CA GLN A 93 -3.49 -21.30 4.08
C GLN A 93 -3.10 -22.17 5.27
N ASP A 94 -2.24 -21.67 6.15
CA ASP A 94 -1.82 -22.38 7.35
C ASP A 94 -2.74 -22.11 8.56
N GLY A 95 -3.63 -21.12 8.44
CA GLY A 95 -4.57 -20.70 9.48
C GLY A 95 -3.87 -20.04 10.68
N GLY A 96 -2.70 -19.45 10.47
CA GLY A 96 -1.91 -18.73 11.48
C GLY A 96 -2.61 -17.46 11.98
N GLY A 97 -3.48 -16.88 11.15
CA GLY A 97 -4.18 -15.63 11.42
C GLY A 97 -3.38 -14.38 11.03
N ASP A 98 -2.17 -14.57 10.50
CA ASP A 98 -1.30 -13.58 9.91
C ASP A 98 -0.61 -14.17 8.68
N ILE A 99 -0.26 -13.32 7.72
CA ILE A 99 0.40 -13.73 6.47
C ILE A 99 1.73 -13.00 6.34
N ASP A 100 2.83 -13.73 6.28
CA ASP A 100 4.15 -13.15 6.05
C ASP A 100 4.40 -12.82 4.55
N GLU A 101 5.47 -12.07 4.26
CA GLU A 101 5.78 -11.67 2.86
C GLU A 101 5.98 -12.88 1.93
N ARG A 102 6.52 -14.00 2.43
CA ARG A 102 6.80 -15.19 1.62
C ARG A 102 5.52 -15.96 1.31
N GLU A 103 4.65 -16.12 2.31
CA GLU A 103 3.33 -16.72 2.14
C GLU A 103 2.49 -15.89 1.18
N TRP A 104 2.49 -14.57 1.38
CA TRP A 104 1.83 -13.62 0.48
C TRP A 104 2.30 -13.78 -0.96
N GLU A 105 3.61 -13.78 -1.22
CA GLU A 105 4.11 -13.96 -2.58
C GLU A 105 3.78 -15.34 -3.14
N GLY A 106 3.93 -16.41 -2.35
CA GLY A 106 3.60 -17.77 -2.77
C GLY A 106 2.14 -17.88 -3.23
N VAL A 107 1.19 -17.44 -2.41
CA VAL A 107 -0.22 -17.58 -2.77
C VAL A 107 -0.62 -16.57 -3.86
N VAL A 108 -0.32 -15.28 -3.67
CA VAL A 108 -0.80 -14.23 -4.60
C VAL A 108 -0.16 -14.34 -5.98
N ARG A 109 1.16 -14.57 -6.05
CA ARG A 109 1.88 -14.63 -7.33
C ARG A 109 1.80 -16.04 -7.93
N ASP A 110 2.10 -17.06 -7.15
CA ASP A 110 2.33 -18.40 -7.70
C ASP A 110 1.06 -19.22 -7.79
N GLU A 111 0.07 -19.03 -6.92
CA GLU A 111 -1.18 -19.78 -6.99
C GLU A 111 -2.29 -19.01 -7.69
N LEU A 112 -2.57 -17.80 -7.22
CA LEU A 112 -3.62 -16.93 -7.75
C LEU A 112 -3.21 -16.26 -9.07
N LYS A 113 -1.93 -16.30 -9.45
CA LYS A 113 -1.38 -15.75 -10.70
C LYS A 113 -1.67 -14.25 -10.88
N TYR A 114 -1.60 -13.49 -9.79
CA TYR A 114 -1.63 -12.04 -9.86
C TYR A 114 -0.23 -11.49 -10.18
N PHE A 115 -0.10 -10.78 -11.31
CA PHE A 115 1.18 -10.26 -11.81
C PHE A 115 1.39 -8.76 -11.56
N GLY A 116 0.57 -8.14 -10.70
CA GLY A 116 0.77 -6.74 -10.29
C GLY A 116 1.85 -6.58 -9.21
N PRO A 117 1.98 -5.38 -8.64
CA PRO A 117 3.05 -5.08 -7.68
C PRO A 117 2.68 -5.57 -6.27
N THR A 118 2.79 -6.88 -6.05
CA THR A 118 2.44 -7.58 -4.80
C THR A 118 3.11 -7.00 -3.56
N LEU A 119 4.40 -6.67 -3.62
CA LEU A 119 5.14 -6.12 -2.47
C LEU A 119 4.70 -4.71 -2.08
N ILE A 120 4.26 -3.91 -3.06
CA ILE A 120 3.70 -2.58 -2.79
C ILE A 120 2.37 -2.72 -2.05
N ILE A 121 1.56 -3.71 -2.44
CA ILE A 121 0.27 -3.99 -1.81
C ILE A 121 0.48 -4.53 -0.38
N PHE A 122 1.37 -5.52 -0.22
CA PHE A 122 1.74 -6.04 1.10
C PHE A 122 2.18 -4.93 2.04
N GLY A 123 3.13 -4.10 1.58
CA GLY A 123 3.65 -2.99 2.38
C GLY A 123 2.65 -1.84 2.61
N PHE A 124 1.51 -1.82 1.91
CA PHE A 124 0.39 -0.93 2.22
C PHE A 124 -0.54 -1.52 3.28
N LEU A 125 -0.68 -2.84 3.31
CA LEU A 125 -1.52 -3.57 4.26
C LEU A 125 -0.87 -3.68 5.63
N ASP A 126 0.42 -4.04 5.69
CA ASP A 126 1.26 -4.04 6.89
C ASP A 126 1.45 -2.59 7.39
N LYS A 127 0.53 -2.14 8.26
CA LYS A 127 0.40 -0.74 8.70
C LYS A 127 1.28 -0.43 9.90
N ASP A 128 1.53 -1.42 10.74
CA ASP A 128 2.37 -1.27 11.93
C ASP A 128 3.83 -1.72 11.71
N ASP A 129 4.14 -2.15 10.48
CA ASP A 129 5.48 -2.54 10.02
C ASP A 129 6.02 -3.74 10.81
N GLU A 130 5.16 -4.71 11.16
CA GLU A 130 5.56 -5.93 11.87
C GLU A 130 6.05 -7.03 10.93
N GLY A 131 5.86 -6.85 9.61
CA GLY A 131 6.33 -7.77 8.58
C GLY A 131 5.35 -8.90 8.27
N THR A 132 4.14 -8.83 8.82
CA THR A 132 3.00 -9.70 8.54
C THR A 132 1.78 -8.84 8.22
N VAL A 133 0.77 -9.45 7.61
CA VAL A 133 -0.54 -8.81 7.39
C VAL A 133 -1.57 -9.59 8.18
N SER A 134 -2.28 -8.90 9.07
CA SER A 134 -3.43 -9.43 9.81
C SER A 134 -4.73 -9.36 9.00
N ARG A 135 -5.76 -10.10 9.44
CA ARG A 135 -7.09 -10.06 8.82
C ARG A 135 -7.69 -8.65 8.83
N GLU A 136 -7.54 -7.93 9.94
CA GLU A 136 -8.02 -6.56 10.08
C GLU A 136 -7.33 -5.60 9.10
N GLU A 137 -6.03 -5.79 8.86
CA GLU A 137 -5.28 -5.03 7.88
C GLU A 137 -5.71 -5.34 6.45
N PHE A 138 -5.91 -6.62 6.14
CA PHE A 138 -6.42 -7.05 4.84
C PHE A 138 -7.80 -6.46 4.54
N HIS A 139 -8.70 -6.44 5.53
CA HIS A 139 -10.03 -5.85 5.39
C HIS A 139 -10.01 -4.34 5.07
N ALA A 140 -8.90 -3.65 5.33
CA ALA A 140 -8.75 -2.24 4.93
C ALA A 140 -8.81 -2.01 3.41
N LEU A 141 -8.64 -3.07 2.60
CA LEU A 141 -8.86 -3.04 1.15
C LEU A 141 -10.29 -2.62 0.79
N LYS A 142 -11.29 -3.06 1.56
CA LYS A 142 -12.69 -2.71 1.34
C LYS A 142 -12.94 -1.22 1.53
N ASP A 143 -12.48 -0.68 2.66
CA ASP A 143 -12.56 0.76 2.95
C ASP A 143 -11.76 1.60 1.96
N PHE A 144 -10.64 1.08 1.46
CA PHE A 144 -9.86 1.73 0.43
C PHE A 144 -10.65 1.82 -0.89
N GLN A 145 -11.26 0.71 -1.32
CA GLN A 145 -11.99 0.64 -2.57
C GLN A 145 -13.19 1.58 -2.59
N ILE A 146 -13.98 1.64 -1.51
CA ILE A 146 -15.13 2.54 -1.39
C ILE A 146 -14.69 3.99 -1.58
N ARG A 147 -13.71 4.43 -0.79
CA ARG A 147 -13.18 5.81 -0.85
C ARG A 147 -12.58 6.13 -2.23
N PHE A 148 -11.90 5.17 -2.84
CA PHE A 148 -11.32 5.34 -4.17
C PHE A 148 -12.42 5.56 -5.23
N GLN A 149 -13.49 4.78 -5.18
CA GLN A 149 -14.62 4.92 -6.12
C GLN A 149 -15.36 6.24 -5.94
N GLU A 150 -15.65 6.64 -4.70
CA GLU A 150 -16.30 7.93 -4.40
C GLU A 150 -15.50 9.11 -4.96
N GLU A 151 -14.18 9.12 -4.77
CA GLU A 151 -13.30 10.16 -5.30
C GLU A 151 -13.32 10.20 -6.83
N MET A 152 -13.31 9.03 -7.48
CA MET A 152 -13.35 8.94 -8.94
C MET A 152 -14.70 9.38 -9.52
N GLN A 153 -15.80 9.07 -8.83
CA GLN A 153 -17.13 9.55 -9.22
C GLN A 153 -17.24 11.07 -9.09
N ALA A 154 -16.79 11.64 -7.96
CA ALA A 154 -16.78 13.08 -7.75
C ALA A 154 -15.99 13.82 -8.85
N LYS A 155 -14.80 13.32 -9.20
CA LYS A 155 -13.98 13.88 -10.29
C LYS A 155 -14.65 13.82 -11.65
N ARG A 156 -15.36 12.71 -11.95
CA ARG A 156 -16.11 12.56 -13.21
C ARG A 156 -17.26 13.56 -13.28
N SER A 157 -18.02 13.72 -12.20
CA SER A 157 -19.14 14.67 -12.14
C SER A 157 -18.72 16.13 -12.30
N MET A 158 -17.55 16.53 -11.78
CA MET A 158 -17.02 17.88 -11.97
C MET A 158 -16.59 18.14 -13.42
N ASN A 159 -15.99 17.16 -14.09
CA ASN A 159 -15.53 17.30 -15.47
C ASN A 159 -16.67 17.31 -16.50
N THR A 160 -17.85 16.76 -16.18
CA THR A 160 -19.04 16.80 -17.05
C THR A 160 -19.90 18.04 -16.85
N ALA A 161 -19.60 18.86 -15.83
CA ALA A 161 -20.34 20.08 -15.49
C ALA A 161 -19.64 21.37 -15.96
N SER A 162 -18.49 21.25 -16.65
CA SER A 162 -17.77 22.35 -17.31
C SER A 162 -17.90 22.25 -18.83
#